data_AF-A0A6I9XYW2-F1
#
_entry.id   AF-A0A6I9XYW2-F1
#
_cell.length_a   1.000
_cell.length_b   1.000
_cell.length_c   1.000
_cell.angle_alpha   90.00
_cell.angle_beta   90.00
_cell.angle_gamma   90.00
#
_symmetry.space_group_name_H-M   'P 1'
#
loop_
_entity.id
_entity.type
_entity.pdbx_description
1 polymer ?
#
loop_
_entity_poly.entity_id
_entity_poly.type
_entity_poly.pdbx_seq_one_letter_code
_entity_poly.pdbx_strand_id
1 'polypeptide(L)'
;MMEQQEELLETAQQSLKQQLQTLVKEDIKQFKETRKEFERGSESLGSALHHNAEVPRRRQHDAEEAATALKAARTNFRNRALDYVLQINVIQSKKKFEILKFLHELVLESAREKRDMEQRHAVIKQKDLSQDDDVPEIQAEPGQVVTEGYLYKRASNAFKTWSRTCLLQADSERHLQAWMCSVQNSIASAYNEDRPEPAGQFLERSASMTASTLQSPSSRKLRGGVDKQVVDQVQRLEGNAQCCDCREAAPEWASINLGITLCIECSGIHRSLGVHFSKVRSLTLDAWEPELVKLMTVLGNRVINQIYEARVEEMNMKRPQPGSSRTEKEAWIRAKYVERKFITKFPNAGAPPSRSREPGGQERSPRPFPKPKPPGQIRRGPGLREGLSPSRAPPASEDLRHLHPGALLYRAAGAPPSLPTMSDALAHGADVNWVNTGQENRTPLLQAVSANSLLACEFLLQNGANVNQSDSKGRGPLHHATILGHTGLACLFLKRGANMKAVDGEGKDPLGIAIDSANADIVTLLRLAKMREAEMALGQSGDDTYLDIFQDFSLMASNDPEKLARKSYDFKLTTL
;
A
#
# COMPACT_ATOMS: atom_id res chain seq x y z
N MET A 1 10.69 -48.92 -16.52
CA MET A 1 10.85 -47.48 -16.20
C MET A 1 9.50 -46.78 -16.21
N MET A 2 8.68 -46.96 -17.27
CA MET A 2 7.33 -46.37 -17.33
C MET A 2 6.34 -46.99 -16.32
N GLU A 3 6.32 -48.32 -16.13
CA GLU A 3 5.36 -48.98 -15.21
C GLU A 3 5.53 -48.57 -13.73
N GLN A 4 6.78 -48.41 -13.26
CA GLN A 4 7.05 -47.93 -11.90
C GLN A 4 6.67 -46.45 -11.71
N GLN A 5 6.73 -45.65 -12.78
CA GLN A 5 6.36 -44.24 -12.77
C GLN A 5 4.83 -44.07 -12.76
N GLU A 6 4.11 -45.00 -13.40
CA GLU A 6 2.65 -45.07 -13.42
C GLU A 6 2.08 -45.48 -12.07
N GLU A 7 2.64 -46.52 -11.43
CA GLU A 7 2.23 -46.99 -10.09
C GLU A 7 2.46 -45.93 -8.99
N LEU A 8 3.54 -45.16 -9.10
CA LEU A 8 3.82 -44.02 -8.21
C LEU A 8 2.83 -42.87 -8.40
N LEU A 9 2.48 -42.56 -9.66
CA LEU A 9 1.51 -41.52 -9.97
C LEU A 9 0.11 -41.90 -9.47
N GLU A 10 -0.28 -43.16 -9.62
CA GLU A 10 -1.55 -43.68 -9.12
C GLU A 10 -1.63 -43.61 -7.58
N THR A 11 -0.54 -43.96 -6.88
CA THR A 11 -0.49 -43.90 -5.42
C THR A 11 -0.59 -42.46 -4.90
N ALA A 12 0.10 -41.51 -5.54
CA ALA A 12 0.01 -40.09 -5.21
C ALA A 12 -1.38 -39.50 -5.51
N GLN A 13 -2.00 -39.90 -6.62
CA GLN A 13 -3.38 -39.51 -6.97
C GLN A 13 -4.40 -40.05 -5.96
N GLN A 14 -4.25 -41.30 -5.51
CA GLN A 14 -5.12 -41.93 -4.52
C GLN A 14 -5.05 -41.21 -3.17
N SER A 15 -3.82 -40.89 -2.71
CA SER A 15 -3.58 -40.13 -1.47
C SER A 15 -4.22 -38.73 -1.53
N LEU A 16 -3.99 -38.00 -2.63
CA LEU A 16 -4.58 -36.68 -2.86
C LEU A 16 -6.11 -36.72 -2.84
N LYS A 17 -6.70 -37.72 -3.52
CA LYS A 17 -8.16 -37.92 -3.52
C LYS A 17 -8.71 -38.12 -2.11
N GLN A 18 -8.04 -38.91 -1.28
CA GLN A 18 -8.47 -39.15 0.09
C GLN A 18 -8.38 -37.88 0.96
N GLN A 19 -7.30 -37.11 0.85
CA GLN A 19 -7.13 -35.86 1.59
C GLN A 19 -8.16 -34.80 1.17
N LEU A 20 -8.44 -34.68 -0.13
CA LEU A 20 -9.50 -33.79 -0.64
C LEU A 20 -10.89 -34.22 -0.16
N GLN A 21 -11.16 -35.53 -0.11
CA GLN A 21 -12.43 -36.04 0.42
C GLN A 21 -12.61 -35.70 1.91
N THR A 22 -11.57 -35.82 2.74
CA THR A 22 -11.62 -35.42 4.15
C THR A 22 -11.86 -33.92 4.30
N LEU A 23 -11.12 -33.08 3.54
CA LEU A 23 -11.30 -31.63 3.55
C LEU A 23 -12.74 -31.23 3.17
N VAL A 24 -13.31 -31.87 2.15
CA VAL A 24 -14.68 -31.55 1.69
C VAL A 24 -15.73 -32.04 2.68
N LYS A 25 -15.62 -33.29 3.15
CA LYS A 25 -16.67 -33.92 3.98
C LYS A 25 -16.69 -33.44 5.42
N GLU A 26 -15.53 -33.15 6.00
CA GLU A 26 -15.42 -32.79 7.41
C GLU A 26 -15.23 -31.28 7.58
N ASP A 27 -14.16 -30.72 7.01
CA ASP A 27 -13.76 -29.33 7.28
C ASP A 27 -14.68 -28.30 6.62
N ILE A 28 -14.97 -28.46 5.32
CA ILE A 28 -15.85 -27.54 4.59
C ILE A 28 -17.29 -27.64 5.08
N LYS A 29 -17.75 -28.84 5.45
CA LYS A 29 -19.08 -29.04 6.02
C LYS A 29 -19.22 -28.31 7.36
N GLN A 30 -18.28 -28.52 8.28
CA GLN A 30 -18.26 -27.85 9.59
C GLN A 30 -18.22 -26.32 9.44
N PHE A 31 -17.42 -25.81 8.50
CA PHE A 31 -17.37 -24.38 8.21
C PHE A 31 -18.68 -23.81 7.67
N LYS A 32 -19.35 -24.52 6.75
CA LYS A 32 -20.68 -24.12 6.26
C LYS A 32 -21.71 -24.06 7.40
N GLU A 33 -21.65 -24.99 8.35
CA GLU A 33 -22.51 -24.98 9.53
C GLU A 33 -22.22 -23.79 10.44
N THR A 34 -20.96 -23.55 10.81
CA THR A 34 -20.56 -22.40 11.64
C THR A 34 -20.89 -21.06 10.97
N ARG A 35 -20.73 -20.95 9.65
CA ARG A 35 -21.16 -19.78 8.88
C ARG A 35 -22.66 -19.52 9.01
N LYS A 36 -23.47 -20.56 8.86
CA LYS A 36 -24.94 -20.46 8.97
C LYS A 36 -25.36 -20.02 10.38
N GLU A 37 -24.64 -20.46 11.42
CA GLU A 37 -24.90 -20.05 12.80
C GLU A 37 -24.50 -18.59 13.06
N PHE A 38 -23.38 -18.14 12.48
CA PHE A 38 -22.95 -16.75 12.50
C PHE A 38 -23.96 -15.82 11.83
N GLU A 39 -24.42 -16.16 10.62
CA GLU A 39 -25.43 -15.40 9.88
C GLU A 39 -26.74 -15.30 10.68
N ARG A 40 -27.21 -16.41 11.25
CA ARG A 40 -28.39 -16.44 12.15
C ARG A 40 -28.19 -15.58 13.41
N GLY A 41 -26.98 -15.55 13.95
CA GLY A 41 -26.63 -14.71 15.10
C GLY A 41 -26.66 -13.21 14.74
N SER A 42 -26.21 -12.86 13.54
CA SER A 42 -26.27 -11.50 13.00
C SER A 42 -27.69 -11.01 12.84
N GLU A 43 -28.58 -11.84 12.26
CA GLU A 43 -29.99 -11.53 12.09
C GLU A 43 -30.68 -11.31 13.45
N SER A 44 -30.46 -12.21 14.41
CA SER A 44 -31.01 -12.09 15.77
C SER A 44 -30.55 -10.83 16.49
N LEU A 45 -29.27 -10.44 16.34
CA LEU A 45 -28.76 -9.17 16.86
C LEU A 45 -29.43 -7.96 16.19
N GLY A 46 -29.62 -8.00 14.87
CA GLY A 46 -30.35 -6.98 14.12
C GLY A 46 -31.78 -6.80 14.62
N SER A 47 -32.52 -7.89 14.81
CA SER A 47 -33.88 -7.87 15.38
C SER A 47 -33.91 -7.30 16.80
N ALA A 48 -32.96 -7.68 17.66
CA ALA A 48 -32.89 -7.18 19.03
C ALA A 48 -32.54 -5.68 19.11
N LEU A 49 -31.70 -5.18 18.20
CA LEU A 49 -31.39 -3.75 18.08
C LEU A 49 -32.61 -2.95 17.64
N HIS A 50 -33.34 -3.45 16.65
CA HIS A 50 -34.57 -2.82 16.16
C HIS A 50 -35.64 -2.75 17.25
N HIS A 51 -35.90 -3.88 17.93
CA HIS A 51 -36.85 -3.93 19.04
C HIS A 51 -36.47 -2.97 20.18
N ASN A 52 -35.19 -2.88 20.56
CA ASN A 52 -34.75 -1.94 21.60
C ASN A 52 -34.94 -0.46 21.21
N ALA A 53 -34.89 -0.16 19.91
CA ALA A 53 -35.10 1.19 19.40
C ALA A 53 -36.59 1.59 19.39
N GLU A 54 -37.50 0.63 19.18
CA GLU A 54 -38.95 0.86 19.10
C GLU A 54 -39.63 0.97 20.47
N VAL A 55 -39.09 0.32 21.51
CA VAL A 55 -39.70 0.30 22.85
C VAL A 55 -39.70 1.71 23.49
N PRO A 56 -40.88 2.27 23.83
CA PRO A 56 -40.97 3.59 24.44
C PRO A 56 -40.33 3.64 25.83
N ARG A 57 -39.40 4.60 26.04
CA ARG A 57 -38.64 4.75 27.31
C ARG A 57 -39.48 5.07 28.54
N ARG A 58 -40.74 5.49 28.35
CA ARG A 58 -41.73 5.70 29.42
C ARG A 58 -42.23 4.42 30.07
N ARG A 59 -42.06 3.25 29.42
CA ARG A 59 -42.38 1.94 29.99
C ARG A 59 -41.09 1.29 30.47
N GLN A 60 -40.79 1.52 31.74
CA GLN A 60 -39.49 1.19 32.32
C GLN A 60 -39.20 -0.32 32.28
N HIS A 61 -40.20 -1.15 32.61
CA HIS A 61 -40.12 -2.61 32.54
C HIS A 61 -39.82 -3.12 31.12
N ASP A 62 -40.62 -2.71 30.12
CA ASP A 62 -40.45 -3.13 28.72
C ASP A 62 -39.08 -2.69 28.16
N ALA A 63 -38.61 -1.51 28.55
CA ALA A 63 -37.30 -0.99 28.13
C ALA A 63 -36.13 -1.77 28.74
N GLU A 64 -36.27 -2.23 30.00
CA GLU A 64 -35.28 -3.07 30.68
C GLU A 64 -35.23 -4.48 30.08
N GLU A 65 -36.38 -5.06 29.74
CA GLU A 65 -36.48 -6.36 29.08
C GLU A 65 -35.81 -6.33 27.70
N ALA A 66 -36.14 -5.33 26.87
CA ALA A 66 -35.53 -5.15 25.56
C ALA A 66 -34.02 -4.88 25.64
N ALA A 67 -33.55 -4.18 26.68
CA ALA A 67 -32.11 -3.95 26.90
C ALA A 67 -31.38 -5.23 27.31
N THR A 68 -32.02 -6.07 28.13
CA THR A 68 -31.48 -7.37 28.54
C THR A 68 -31.40 -8.34 27.37
N ALA A 69 -32.44 -8.42 26.55
CA ALA A 69 -32.47 -9.21 25.32
C ALA A 69 -31.37 -8.78 24.33
N LEU A 70 -31.17 -7.47 24.16
CA LEU A 70 -30.09 -6.94 23.31
C LEU A 70 -28.70 -7.31 23.84
N LYS A 71 -28.48 -7.24 25.16
CA LYS A 71 -27.21 -7.64 25.79
C LYS A 71 -26.93 -9.13 25.56
N ALA A 72 -27.95 -9.97 25.69
CA ALA A 72 -27.85 -11.40 25.40
C ALA A 72 -27.52 -11.67 23.92
N ALA A 73 -28.22 -11.00 22.99
CA ALA A 73 -27.97 -11.13 21.56
C ALA A 73 -26.55 -10.70 21.15
N ARG A 74 -26.03 -9.59 21.73
CA ARG A 74 -24.64 -9.13 21.51
C ARG A 74 -23.61 -10.15 21.97
N THR A 75 -23.86 -10.77 23.13
CA THR A 75 -22.96 -11.78 23.70
C THR A 75 -22.95 -13.04 22.85
N ASN A 76 -24.13 -13.51 22.43
CA ASN A 76 -24.26 -14.65 21.53
C ASN A 76 -23.59 -14.41 20.17
N PHE A 77 -23.81 -13.25 19.56
CA PHE A 77 -23.18 -12.89 18.29
C PHE A 77 -21.66 -12.85 18.41
N ARG A 78 -21.11 -12.27 19.48
CA ARG A 78 -19.66 -12.22 19.73
C ARG A 78 -19.06 -13.62 19.80
N ASN A 79 -19.69 -14.55 20.50
CA ASN A 79 -19.19 -15.92 20.61
C ASN A 79 -19.20 -16.62 19.24
N ARG A 80 -20.31 -16.54 18.50
CA ARG A 80 -20.42 -17.13 17.16
C ARG A 80 -19.46 -16.52 16.14
N ALA A 81 -19.17 -15.22 16.26
CA ALA A 81 -18.17 -14.55 15.43
C ALA A 81 -16.77 -15.10 15.69
N LEU A 82 -16.41 -15.34 16.96
CA LEU A 82 -15.14 -15.95 17.33
C LEU A 82 -15.02 -17.38 16.79
N ASP A 83 -16.07 -18.19 16.92
CA ASP A 83 -16.10 -19.55 16.38
C ASP A 83 -15.96 -19.56 14.85
N TYR A 84 -16.64 -18.64 14.16
CA TYR A 84 -16.54 -18.50 12.71
C TYR A 84 -15.12 -18.10 12.26
N VAL A 85 -14.51 -17.12 12.92
CA VAL A 85 -13.13 -16.70 12.64
C VAL A 85 -12.14 -17.83 12.93
N LEU A 86 -12.35 -18.60 14.00
CA LEU A 86 -11.52 -19.78 14.30
C LEU A 86 -11.60 -20.81 13.18
N GLN A 87 -12.80 -21.12 12.69
CA GLN A 87 -12.98 -22.07 11.58
C GLN A 87 -12.33 -21.59 10.27
N ILE A 88 -12.39 -20.29 9.97
CA ILE A 88 -11.66 -19.69 8.85
C ILE A 88 -10.15 -19.94 8.99
N ASN A 89 -9.59 -19.66 10.18
CA ASN A 89 -8.16 -19.82 10.44
C ASN A 89 -7.71 -21.29 10.35
N VAL A 90 -8.55 -22.22 10.81
CA VAL A 90 -8.29 -23.67 10.71
C VAL A 90 -8.25 -24.10 9.24
N ILE A 91 -9.23 -23.71 8.43
CA ILE A 91 -9.26 -24.06 7.00
C ILE A 91 -8.07 -23.46 6.26
N GLN A 92 -7.73 -22.19 6.51
CA GLN A 92 -6.58 -21.53 5.88
C GLN A 92 -5.26 -22.20 6.25
N SER A 93 -5.10 -22.61 7.51
CA SER A 93 -3.91 -23.31 7.99
C SER A 93 -3.80 -24.71 7.39
N LYS A 94 -4.91 -25.47 7.33
CA LYS A 94 -4.94 -26.80 6.72
C LYS A 94 -4.67 -26.74 5.22
N LYS A 95 -5.27 -25.81 4.48
CA LYS A 95 -4.98 -25.59 3.05
C LYS A 95 -3.47 -25.37 2.80
N LYS A 96 -2.82 -24.55 3.63
CA LYS A 96 -1.39 -24.27 3.52
C LYS A 96 -0.54 -25.50 3.88
N PHE A 97 -0.91 -26.25 4.92
CA PHE A 97 -0.18 -27.44 5.37
C PHE A 97 -0.31 -28.60 4.37
N GLU A 98 -1.49 -28.84 3.81
CA GLU A 98 -1.70 -29.90 2.80
C GLU A 98 -0.93 -29.62 1.51
N ILE A 99 -0.93 -28.36 1.04
CA ILE A 99 -0.11 -27.96 -0.13
C ILE A 99 1.39 -28.11 0.17
N LEU A 100 1.84 -27.71 1.36
CA LEU A 100 3.24 -27.85 1.77
C LEU A 100 3.67 -29.32 1.93
N LYS A 101 2.80 -30.16 2.49
CA LYS A 101 3.04 -31.59 2.65
C LYS A 101 3.14 -32.28 1.29
N PHE A 102 2.23 -31.96 0.37
CA PHE A 102 2.27 -32.44 -1.00
C PHE A 102 3.54 -32.00 -1.74
N LEU A 103 3.91 -30.72 -1.66
CA LEU A 103 5.15 -30.22 -2.27
C LEU A 103 6.39 -30.86 -1.65
N HIS A 104 6.37 -31.15 -0.35
CA HIS A 104 7.47 -31.80 0.35
C HIS A 104 7.62 -33.28 -0.07
N GLU A 105 6.53 -34.02 -0.18
CA GLU A 105 6.52 -35.41 -0.68
C GLU A 105 7.03 -35.47 -2.13
N LEU A 106 6.54 -34.58 -3.00
CA LEU A 106 6.99 -34.47 -4.39
C LEU A 106 8.49 -34.15 -4.50
N VAL A 107 9.00 -33.25 -3.65
CA VAL A 107 10.42 -32.87 -3.62
C VAL A 107 11.30 -34.01 -3.09
N LEU A 108 10.84 -34.73 -2.07
CA LEU A 108 11.56 -35.89 -1.54
C LEU A 108 11.63 -37.03 -2.55
N GLU A 109 10.55 -37.28 -3.29
CA GLU A 109 10.50 -38.31 -4.32
C GLU A 109 11.34 -37.95 -5.55
N SER A 110 11.26 -36.70 -6.03
CA SER A 110 12.15 -36.21 -7.10
C SER A 110 13.63 -36.26 -6.70
N ALA A 111 13.95 -36.00 -5.42
CA ALA A 111 15.30 -36.13 -4.91
C ALA A 111 15.79 -37.60 -4.84
N ARG A 112 14.89 -38.56 -4.60
CA ARG A 112 15.20 -40.00 -4.66
C ARG A 112 15.46 -40.44 -6.09
N GLU A 113 14.59 -40.07 -7.03
CA GLU A 113 14.77 -40.40 -8.46
C GLU A 113 16.08 -39.84 -9.03
N LYS A 114 16.41 -38.60 -8.66
CA LYS A 114 17.68 -37.98 -9.06
C LYS A 114 18.89 -38.80 -8.57
N ARG A 115 18.87 -39.27 -7.32
CA ARG A 115 19.96 -40.10 -6.77
C ARG A 115 20.04 -41.45 -7.47
N ASP A 116 18.91 -42.07 -7.75
CA ASP A 116 18.85 -43.35 -8.47
C ASP A 116 19.39 -43.21 -9.89
N MET A 117 19.04 -42.12 -10.57
CA MET A 117 19.54 -41.81 -11.92
C MET A 117 21.05 -41.50 -11.92
N GLU A 118 21.53 -40.73 -10.93
CA GLU A 118 22.95 -40.42 -10.75
C GLU A 118 23.77 -41.68 -10.45
N GLN A 119 23.24 -42.61 -9.64
CA GLN A 119 23.89 -43.89 -9.36
C GLN A 119 23.95 -44.78 -10.62
N ARG A 120 22.88 -44.85 -11.41
CA ARG A 120 22.87 -45.59 -12.69
C ARG A 120 23.84 -44.97 -13.70
N HIS A 121 23.94 -43.65 -13.78
CA HIS A 121 24.93 -42.96 -14.60
C HIS A 121 26.38 -43.23 -14.16
N ALA A 122 26.62 -43.38 -12.85
CA ALA A 122 27.94 -43.76 -12.34
C ALA A 122 28.31 -45.20 -12.73
N VAL A 123 27.35 -46.13 -12.68
CA VAL A 123 27.55 -47.53 -13.10
C VAL A 123 27.82 -47.64 -14.61
N ILE A 124 27.12 -46.85 -15.44
CA ILE A 124 27.35 -46.81 -16.89
C ILE A 124 28.75 -46.26 -17.21
N LYS A 125 29.17 -45.17 -16.55
CA LYS A 125 30.53 -44.64 -16.69
C LYS A 125 31.62 -45.62 -16.25
N GLN A 126 31.35 -46.47 -15.25
CA GLN A 126 32.26 -47.54 -14.86
C GLN A 126 32.32 -48.66 -15.90
N LYS A 127 31.20 -48.99 -16.57
CA LYS A 127 31.14 -49.96 -17.67
C LYS A 127 31.92 -49.49 -18.90
N ASP A 128 31.78 -48.22 -19.30
CA ASP A 128 32.47 -47.63 -20.45
C ASP A 128 34.01 -47.55 -20.29
N LEU A 129 34.50 -47.55 -19.05
CA LEU A 129 35.95 -47.58 -18.76
C LEU A 129 36.53 -49.00 -18.72
N SER A 130 35.69 -50.04 -18.90
CA SER A 130 36.06 -51.44 -18.69
C SER A 130 35.89 -52.35 -19.91
N GLN A 131 35.42 -51.85 -21.06
CA GLN A 131 35.25 -52.63 -22.29
C GLN A 131 36.13 -52.10 -23.42
N ASP A 132 37.34 -52.67 -23.55
CA ASP A 132 37.88 -53.03 -24.85
C ASP A 132 37.05 -54.23 -25.34
N ASP A 133 36.34 -54.10 -26.45
CA ASP A 133 36.08 -55.21 -27.39
C ASP A 133 35.34 -54.73 -28.65
N ASP A 134 35.63 -55.43 -29.74
CA ASP A 134 35.44 -55.12 -31.17
C ASP A 134 34.05 -54.62 -31.62
N VAL A 135 34.07 -53.71 -32.60
CA VAL A 135 32.91 -53.23 -33.37
C VAL A 135 32.47 -54.29 -34.40
N PRO A 136 31.26 -54.87 -34.31
CA PRO A 136 30.68 -55.62 -35.42
C PRO A 136 29.84 -54.68 -36.30
N GLU A 137 30.15 -54.71 -37.59
CA GLU A 137 29.45 -54.02 -38.67
C GLU A 137 28.00 -54.57 -38.80
N ILE A 138 27.00 -53.76 -38.46
CA ILE A 138 25.57 -54.10 -38.64
C ILE A 138 25.08 -53.51 -39.97
N GLN A 139 24.73 -54.38 -40.92
CA GLN A 139 24.07 -54.04 -42.17
C GLN A 139 22.65 -53.53 -41.89
N ALA A 140 22.33 -52.33 -42.40
CA ALA A 140 21.03 -51.69 -42.22
C ALA A 140 20.02 -52.10 -43.32
N GLU A 141 18.82 -52.51 -42.91
CA GLU A 141 17.64 -52.69 -43.79
C GLU A 141 16.96 -51.33 -44.10
N PRO A 142 16.34 -51.14 -45.28
CA PRO A 142 15.77 -49.86 -45.69
C PRO A 142 14.42 -49.61 -45.00
N GLY A 143 14.39 -48.70 -44.02
CA GLY A 143 13.15 -48.22 -43.40
C GLY A 143 13.25 -47.83 -41.93
N GLN A 144 14.37 -48.11 -41.26
CA GLN A 144 14.57 -47.75 -39.87
C GLN A 144 15.26 -46.38 -39.76
N VAL A 145 14.59 -45.39 -39.17
CA VAL A 145 15.26 -44.17 -38.71
C VAL A 145 16.07 -44.56 -37.47
N VAL A 146 17.32 -44.94 -37.69
CA VAL A 146 18.34 -45.00 -36.65
C VAL A 146 18.83 -43.58 -36.43
N THR A 147 18.61 -43.04 -35.23
CA THR A 147 19.42 -41.95 -34.71
C THR A 147 20.17 -42.47 -33.50
N GLU A 148 21.33 -43.07 -33.75
CA GLU A 148 22.43 -43.01 -32.79
C GLU A 148 23.12 -41.66 -32.93
N GLY A 149 23.24 -40.96 -31.82
CA GLY A 149 23.92 -39.67 -31.75
C GLY A 149 23.93 -39.15 -30.32
N TYR A 150 25.13 -38.98 -29.76
CA TYR A 150 25.32 -38.26 -28.51
C TYR A 150 25.10 -36.76 -28.76
N LEU A 151 24.00 -36.20 -28.22
CA LEU A 151 23.80 -34.75 -28.25
C LEU A 151 24.50 -34.07 -27.06
N TYR A 152 25.77 -33.73 -27.25
CA TYR A 152 26.49 -32.81 -26.36
C TYR A 152 26.06 -31.37 -26.66
N LYS A 153 25.43 -30.68 -25.69
CA LYS A 153 25.27 -29.22 -25.73
C LYS A 153 26.11 -28.57 -24.63
N ARG A 154 27.32 -28.11 -24.97
CA ARG A 154 28.03 -27.11 -24.18
C ARG A 154 27.31 -25.77 -24.35
N ALA A 155 26.57 -25.32 -23.34
CA ALA A 155 26.13 -23.94 -23.27
C ALA A 155 27.26 -23.09 -22.65
N SER A 156 27.87 -22.26 -23.49
CA SER A 156 28.88 -21.27 -23.14
C SER A 156 28.28 -20.21 -22.21
N ASN A 157 28.88 -20.01 -21.05
CA ASN A 157 28.83 -18.83 -20.17
C ASN A 157 27.66 -17.85 -20.36
N ALA A 158 26.59 -18.07 -19.59
CA ALA A 158 25.70 -17.00 -19.13
C ALA A 158 25.34 -17.27 -17.67
N PHE A 159 25.61 -16.29 -16.80
CA PHE A 159 25.35 -16.36 -15.36
C PHE A 159 23.87 -16.74 -15.09
N LYS A 160 23.66 -17.83 -14.36
CA LYS A 160 22.34 -18.29 -13.90
C LYS A 160 21.97 -17.60 -12.59
N THR A 161 21.08 -16.61 -12.63
CA THR A 161 20.20 -16.29 -11.48
C THR A 161 18.99 -17.21 -11.54
N TRP A 162 18.83 -18.08 -10.54
CA TRP A 162 17.72 -19.04 -10.49
C TRP A 162 16.45 -18.36 -9.98
N SER A 163 15.47 -18.13 -10.87
CA SER A 163 14.06 -17.96 -10.50
C SER A 163 13.33 -19.28 -10.77
N ARG A 164 12.88 -19.98 -9.74
CA ARG A 164 12.05 -21.19 -9.89
C ARG A 164 10.64 -20.79 -10.29
N THR A 165 10.27 -21.06 -11.55
CA THR A 165 8.89 -21.14 -12.03
C THR A 165 8.65 -22.60 -12.40
N CYS A 166 7.72 -23.28 -11.72
CA CYS A 166 7.36 -24.65 -12.07
C CYS A 166 6.44 -24.62 -13.30
N LEU A 167 6.97 -24.93 -14.47
CA LEU A 167 6.20 -25.30 -15.66
C LEU A 167 6.15 -26.83 -15.71
N LEU A 168 4.95 -27.41 -15.63
CA LEU A 168 4.72 -28.83 -15.88
C LEU A 168 4.97 -29.08 -17.38
N GLN A 169 6.08 -29.74 -17.71
CA GLN A 169 6.32 -30.25 -19.05
C GLN A 169 5.73 -31.65 -19.15
N ALA A 170 4.84 -31.86 -20.11
CA ALA A 170 4.51 -33.21 -20.57
C ALA A 170 5.36 -33.52 -21.79
N ASP A 171 5.85 -34.76 -21.91
CA ASP A 171 6.77 -35.17 -22.98
C ASP A 171 6.12 -35.17 -24.38
N SER A 172 4.82 -34.92 -24.46
CA SER A 172 4.08 -34.65 -25.71
C SER A 172 2.79 -33.87 -25.45
N GLU A 173 2.33 -33.11 -26.44
CA GLU A 173 1.06 -32.37 -26.43
C GLU A 173 -0.14 -33.29 -26.07
N ARG A 174 -0.09 -34.55 -26.51
CA ARG A 174 -1.14 -35.54 -26.25
C ARG A 174 -1.22 -35.93 -24.76
N HIS A 175 -0.06 -36.06 -24.09
CA HIS A 175 0.00 -36.33 -22.65
C HIS A 175 -0.41 -35.10 -21.83
N LEU A 176 -0.07 -33.90 -22.28
CA LEU A 176 -0.53 -32.65 -21.66
C LEU A 176 -2.06 -32.58 -21.67
N GLN A 177 -2.68 -32.82 -22.83
CA GLN A 177 -4.14 -32.81 -22.98
C GLN A 177 -4.82 -33.92 -22.18
N ALA A 178 -4.27 -35.13 -22.16
CA ALA A 178 -4.80 -36.23 -21.36
C ALA A 178 -4.76 -35.93 -19.85
N TRP A 179 -3.67 -35.33 -19.38
CA TRP A 179 -3.52 -34.93 -17.97
C TRP A 179 -4.47 -33.78 -17.61
N MET A 180 -4.57 -32.76 -18.46
CA MET A 180 -5.53 -31.66 -18.29
C MET A 180 -6.97 -32.18 -18.25
N CYS A 181 -7.36 -33.07 -19.18
CA CYS A 181 -8.69 -33.68 -19.18
C CYS A 181 -8.94 -34.52 -17.93
N SER A 182 -7.97 -35.29 -17.46
CA SER A 182 -8.11 -36.14 -16.27
C SER A 182 -8.29 -35.31 -14.98
N VAL A 183 -7.51 -34.23 -14.84
CA VAL A 183 -7.66 -33.26 -13.73
C VAL A 183 -9.00 -32.54 -13.80
N GLN A 184 -9.39 -32.04 -14.98
CA GLN A 184 -10.68 -31.37 -15.18
C GLN A 184 -11.87 -32.30 -14.91
N ASN A 185 -11.80 -33.56 -15.35
CA ASN A 185 -12.84 -34.57 -15.09
C ASN A 185 -12.90 -34.97 -13.61
N SER A 186 -11.76 -35.06 -12.92
CA SER A 186 -11.70 -35.32 -11.49
C SER A 186 -12.32 -34.18 -10.68
N ILE A 187 -12.06 -32.93 -11.08
CA ILE A 187 -12.69 -31.75 -10.50
C ILE A 187 -14.20 -31.77 -10.78
N ALA A 188 -14.62 -31.99 -12.03
CA ALA A 188 -16.03 -32.05 -12.40
C ALA A 188 -16.81 -33.15 -11.67
N SER A 189 -16.21 -34.34 -11.51
CA SER A 189 -16.78 -35.44 -10.73
C SER A 189 -16.91 -35.09 -9.25
N ALA A 190 -15.92 -34.39 -8.67
CA ALA A 190 -15.97 -33.94 -7.28
C ALA A 190 -17.05 -32.86 -7.03
N TYR A 191 -17.40 -32.08 -8.05
CA TYR A 191 -18.47 -31.07 -7.98
C TYR A 191 -19.87 -31.65 -8.21
N ASN A 192 -20.00 -32.75 -8.97
CA ASN A 192 -21.29 -33.31 -9.38
C ASN A 192 -21.87 -34.38 -8.44
N GLU A 193 -21.15 -34.83 -7.40
CA GLU A 193 -21.68 -35.81 -6.42
C GLU A 193 -22.78 -35.26 -5.49
N ASP A 194 -23.10 -33.96 -5.53
CA ASP A 194 -24.04 -33.30 -4.58
C ASP A 194 -25.41 -32.90 -5.18
N ARG A 195 -25.84 -33.50 -6.31
CA ARG A 195 -27.20 -33.29 -6.84
C ARG A 195 -28.05 -34.56 -6.76
N PRO A 196 -29.15 -34.56 -5.98
CA PRO A 196 -30.25 -35.49 -6.22
C PRO A 196 -30.97 -35.06 -7.51
N GLU A 197 -31.03 -35.96 -8.48
CA GLU A 197 -31.91 -35.89 -9.65
C GLU A 197 -33.35 -35.58 -9.25
N PRO A 198 -34.06 -34.76 -10.07
CA PRO A 198 -35.42 -35.11 -10.42
C PRO A 198 -35.56 -35.28 -11.94
N ALA A 199 -36.28 -36.34 -12.26
CA ALA A 199 -36.68 -36.75 -13.59
C ALA A 199 -37.48 -35.68 -14.34
N GLY A 200 -37.24 -35.62 -15.66
CA GLY A 200 -38.30 -35.43 -16.64
C GLY A 200 -38.33 -34.13 -17.44
N GLN A 201 -38.38 -34.34 -18.76
CA GLN A 201 -38.91 -33.47 -19.84
C GLN A 201 -37.89 -32.52 -20.50
N PHE A 202 -37.27 -32.89 -21.64
CA PHE A 202 -37.77 -32.97 -23.04
C PHE A 202 -37.59 -31.63 -23.81
N LEU A 203 -36.71 -31.68 -24.83
CA LEU A 203 -36.57 -30.78 -26.00
C LEU A 203 -36.17 -29.31 -25.73
N GLU A 204 -35.44 -28.57 -26.58
CA GLU A 204 -34.97 -28.79 -27.95
C GLU A 204 -33.79 -27.87 -28.28
N ARG A 205 -33.07 -28.28 -29.31
CA ARG A 205 -31.99 -27.62 -30.04
C ARG A 205 -32.51 -26.41 -30.82
N SER A 206 -31.80 -25.25 -30.79
CA SER A 206 -31.55 -24.44 -32.00
C SER A 206 -30.61 -23.26 -31.74
N ALA A 207 -29.65 -23.12 -32.65
CA ALA A 207 -28.84 -21.93 -32.83
C ALA A 207 -29.63 -20.90 -33.66
N SER A 208 -29.52 -19.61 -33.34
CA SER A 208 -29.15 -18.54 -34.29
C SER A 208 -29.29 -17.14 -33.67
N MET A 209 -28.38 -16.28 -34.12
CA MET A 209 -28.26 -14.86 -33.88
C MET A 209 -29.52 -14.05 -34.25
N THR A 210 -29.90 -13.11 -33.38
CA THR A 210 -30.48 -11.80 -33.76
C THR A 210 -30.23 -10.77 -32.65
N ALA A 211 -30.02 -9.53 -33.07
CA ALA A 211 -29.59 -8.39 -32.26
C ALA A 211 -30.67 -7.80 -31.33
N SER A 212 -30.19 -7.21 -30.24
CA SER A 212 -30.79 -6.12 -29.45
C SER A 212 -32.07 -6.41 -28.65
N THR A 213 -31.95 -6.45 -27.30
CA THR A 213 -32.61 -5.54 -26.33
C THR A 213 -32.47 -6.09 -24.90
N LEU A 214 -31.99 -5.21 -24.00
CA LEU A 214 -32.12 -5.16 -22.54
C LEU A 214 -32.72 -6.37 -21.79
N GLN A 215 -31.93 -7.01 -20.92
CA GLN A 215 -32.31 -7.30 -19.53
C GLN A 215 -31.11 -7.77 -18.68
N SER A 216 -30.84 -7.03 -17.61
CA SER A 216 -29.86 -7.35 -16.57
C SER A 216 -30.30 -8.53 -15.70
N PRO A 217 -29.38 -9.40 -15.23
CA PRO A 217 -29.62 -10.17 -14.02
C PRO A 217 -29.17 -9.36 -12.79
N SER A 218 -30.10 -9.21 -11.86
CA SER A 218 -29.94 -8.58 -10.54
C SER A 218 -28.71 -9.07 -9.78
N SER A 219 -27.75 -8.18 -9.58
CA SER A 219 -26.88 -8.16 -8.40
C SER A 219 -27.33 -7.02 -7.49
N ARG A 220 -27.81 -7.38 -6.30
CA ARG A 220 -28.29 -6.41 -5.31
C ARG A 220 -27.10 -5.60 -4.77
N LYS A 221 -27.12 -4.30 -5.11
CA LYS A 221 -26.56 -3.09 -4.47
C LYS A 221 -25.98 -3.33 -3.06
N LEU A 222 -24.77 -2.87 -2.72
CA LEU A 222 -24.42 -1.46 -2.52
C LEU A 222 -22.90 -1.20 -2.71
N ARG A 223 -22.47 -0.62 -3.84
CA ARG A 223 -21.32 0.30 -3.95
C ARG A 223 -21.59 1.14 -5.18
N GLY A 224 -21.69 2.46 -5.01
CA GLY A 224 -22.07 3.39 -6.09
C GLY A 224 -23.17 4.40 -5.73
N GLY A 225 -23.16 4.91 -4.49
CA GLY A 225 -23.69 6.24 -4.25
C GLY A 225 -22.53 7.22 -4.38
N VAL A 226 -22.61 8.17 -5.31
CA VAL A 226 -21.74 9.35 -5.30
C VAL A 226 -21.78 9.93 -3.90
N ASP A 227 -20.63 10.06 -3.27
CA ASP A 227 -20.50 10.44 -1.88
C ASP A 227 -20.79 11.94 -1.74
N LYS A 228 -22.08 12.33 -1.79
CA LYS A 228 -22.55 13.72 -1.60
C LYS A 228 -21.93 14.35 -0.34
N GLN A 229 -21.56 13.52 0.63
CA GLN A 229 -20.87 13.93 1.84
C GLN A 229 -19.52 14.62 1.56
N VAL A 230 -18.74 14.20 0.56
CA VAL A 230 -17.41 14.78 0.28
C VAL A 230 -17.53 16.20 -0.25
N VAL A 231 -18.38 16.43 -1.24
CA VAL A 231 -18.65 17.76 -1.81
C VAL A 231 -19.10 18.70 -0.70
N ASP A 232 -20.07 18.28 0.10
CA ASP A 232 -20.62 19.08 1.20
C ASP A 232 -19.57 19.36 2.28
N GLN A 233 -18.69 18.41 2.60
CA GLN A 233 -17.61 18.60 3.58
C GLN A 233 -16.57 19.60 3.07
N VAL A 234 -16.11 19.45 1.83
CA VAL A 234 -15.06 20.30 1.25
C VAL A 234 -15.58 21.72 0.98
N GLN A 235 -16.79 21.87 0.45
CA GLN A 235 -17.38 23.17 0.12
C GLN A 235 -17.83 23.97 1.35
N ARG A 236 -18.06 23.30 2.50
CA ARG A 236 -18.37 23.97 3.78
C ARG A 236 -17.21 24.82 4.31
N LEU A 237 -15.97 24.53 3.90
CA LEU A 237 -14.83 25.35 4.28
C LEU A 237 -14.94 26.75 3.64
N GLU A 238 -14.62 27.77 4.41
CA GLU A 238 -14.72 29.16 3.97
C GLU A 238 -13.93 29.40 2.66
N GLY A 239 -14.62 29.95 1.66
CA GLY A 239 -14.07 30.21 0.33
C GLY A 239 -14.11 29.04 -0.65
N ASN A 240 -14.37 27.80 -0.21
CA ASN A 240 -14.44 26.63 -1.10
C ASN A 240 -15.75 26.54 -1.89
N ALA A 241 -16.80 27.26 -1.48
CA ALA A 241 -18.08 27.37 -2.20
C ALA A 241 -18.00 28.18 -3.51
N GLN A 242 -16.83 28.76 -3.81
CA GLN A 242 -16.53 29.49 -5.04
C GLN A 242 -15.22 28.98 -5.62
N CYS A 243 -15.09 28.95 -6.94
CA CYS A 243 -13.86 28.54 -7.61
C CYS A 243 -12.68 29.40 -7.18
N CYS A 244 -11.55 28.75 -6.88
CA CYS A 244 -10.32 29.39 -6.42
C CYS A 244 -9.83 30.51 -7.36
N ASP A 245 -10.00 30.34 -8.68
CA ASP A 245 -9.40 31.24 -9.67
C ASP A 245 -10.36 32.31 -10.18
N CYS A 246 -11.59 31.94 -10.55
CA CYS A 246 -12.57 32.84 -11.18
C CYS A 246 -13.83 33.13 -10.35
N ARG A 247 -13.95 32.57 -9.14
CA ARG A 247 -15.09 32.75 -8.22
C ARG A 247 -16.45 32.20 -8.67
N GLU A 248 -16.48 31.40 -9.74
CA GLU A 248 -17.67 30.63 -10.14
C GLU A 248 -18.25 29.84 -8.95
N ALA A 249 -19.57 29.88 -8.76
CA ALA A 249 -20.20 29.26 -7.60
C ALA A 249 -20.20 27.73 -7.68
N ALA A 250 -20.27 27.06 -6.52
CA ALA A 250 -20.41 25.61 -6.38
C ALA A 250 -19.40 24.78 -7.22
N PRO A 251 -18.08 24.99 -7.05
CA PRO A 251 -17.08 24.24 -7.80
C PRO A 251 -17.09 22.74 -7.46
N GLU A 252 -17.28 21.88 -8.47
CA GLU A 252 -17.32 20.42 -8.31
C GLU A 252 -15.99 19.72 -8.61
N TRP A 253 -14.93 20.48 -8.91
CA TRP A 253 -13.59 19.94 -9.15
C TRP A 253 -12.62 20.43 -8.08
N ALA A 254 -11.48 19.77 -7.95
CA ALA A 254 -10.43 20.13 -7.01
C ALA A 254 -9.04 19.82 -7.55
N SER A 255 -8.04 20.57 -7.09
CA SER A 255 -6.62 20.23 -7.27
C SER A 255 -6.07 19.69 -5.96
N ILE A 256 -5.82 18.39 -5.90
CA ILE A 256 -5.56 17.66 -4.65
C ILE A 256 -4.18 17.93 -4.04
N ASN A 257 -3.19 18.28 -4.86
CA ASN A 257 -1.85 18.67 -4.40
C ASN A 257 -1.79 20.12 -3.89
N LEU A 258 -2.67 20.99 -4.39
CA LEU A 258 -2.77 22.39 -3.98
C LEU A 258 -3.76 22.58 -2.82
N GLY A 259 -4.78 21.72 -2.70
CA GLY A 259 -5.81 21.86 -1.67
C GLY A 259 -6.91 22.86 -2.01
N ILE A 260 -7.28 23.01 -3.30
CA ILE A 260 -8.25 24.03 -3.77
C ILE A 260 -9.42 23.44 -4.55
N THR A 261 -10.56 24.13 -4.58
CA THR A 261 -11.73 23.80 -5.41
C THR A 261 -11.82 24.67 -6.68
N LEU A 262 -12.27 24.06 -7.78
CA LEU A 262 -12.25 24.61 -9.13
C LEU A 262 -13.59 24.37 -9.83
N CYS A 263 -14.03 25.31 -10.66
CA CYS A 263 -15.13 25.05 -11.60
C CYS A 263 -14.66 24.16 -12.76
N ILE A 264 -15.60 23.70 -13.58
CA ILE A 264 -15.30 22.84 -14.73
C ILE A 264 -14.30 23.45 -15.72
N GLU A 265 -14.39 24.76 -15.97
CA GLU A 265 -13.53 25.43 -16.94
C GLU A 265 -12.10 25.61 -16.41
N CYS A 266 -11.96 26.14 -15.19
CA CYS A 266 -10.64 26.29 -14.56
C CYS A 266 -9.97 24.93 -14.31
N SER A 267 -10.73 23.89 -13.96
CA SER A 267 -10.18 22.55 -13.82
C SER A 267 -9.64 21.99 -15.15
N GLY A 268 -10.30 22.30 -16.27
CA GLY A 268 -9.80 22.01 -17.62
C GLY A 268 -8.46 22.71 -17.92
N ILE A 269 -8.31 23.96 -17.51
CA ILE A 269 -7.04 24.71 -17.65
C ILE A 269 -5.95 24.09 -16.76
N HIS A 270 -6.26 23.77 -15.51
CA HIS A 270 -5.32 23.10 -14.60
C HIS A 270 -4.79 21.78 -15.16
N ARG A 271 -5.63 20.99 -15.85
CA ARG A 271 -5.19 19.77 -16.56
C ARG A 271 -4.14 20.06 -17.63
N SER A 272 -4.26 21.18 -18.34
CA SER A 272 -3.32 21.57 -19.40
C SER A 272 -1.95 22.03 -18.88
N LEU A 273 -1.84 22.39 -17.59
CA LEU A 273 -0.55 22.69 -16.95
C LEU A 273 0.30 21.43 -16.74
N GLY A 274 -0.37 20.29 -16.50
CA GLY A 274 0.28 19.01 -16.20
C GLY A 274 0.37 18.71 -14.70
N VAL A 275 0.59 17.42 -14.40
CA VAL A 275 0.50 16.84 -13.04
C VAL A 275 1.53 17.36 -12.04
N HIS A 276 2.59 18.02 -12.53
CA HIS A 276 3.63 18.64 -11.71
C HIS A 276 3.18 19.98 -11.12
N PHE A 277 2.20 20.65 -11.75
CA PHE A 277 1.56 21.85 -11.19
C PHE A 277 0.25 21.52 -10.48
N SER A 278 -0.61 20.71 -11.11
CA SER A 278 -1.96 20.45 -10.58
C SER A 278 -2.44 19.04 -10.88
N LYS A 279 -2.97 18.39 -9.84
CA LYS A 279 -3.61 17.06 -9.90
C LYS A 279 -5.11 17.22 -9.74
N VAL A 280 -5.82 17.24 -10.85
CA VAL A 280 -7.27 17.51 -10.87
C VAL A 280 -8.09 16.25 -10.57
N ARG A 281 -9.07 16.36 -9.68
CA ARG A 281 -10.08 15.34 -9.34
C ARG A 281 -11.47 15.96 -9.26
N SER A 282 -12.50 15.18 -9.58
CA SER A 282 -13.90 15.55 -9.38
C SER A 282 -14.30 15.24 -7.94
N LEU A 283 -15.00 16.16 -7.29
CA LEU A 283 -15.60 15.94 -5.97
C LEU A 283 -16.85 15.04 -6.05
N THR A 284 -17.47 14.92 -7.22
CA THR A 284 -18.72 14.17 -7.44
C THR A 284 -18.51 12.85 -8.18
N LEU A 285 -17.45 12.70 -8.98
CA LEU A 285 -17.26 11.55 -9.87
C LEU A 285 -16.13 10.61 -9.44
N ASP A 286 -15.13 11.11 -8.70
CA ASP A 286 -13.98 10.30 -8.27
C ASP A 286 -14.18 9.76 -6.85
N ALA A 287 -13.52 8.65 -6.52
CA ALA A 287 -13.42 8.17 -5.15
C ALA A 287 -12.40 9.00 -4.36
N TRP A 288 -12.70 9.27 -3.08
CA TRP A 288 -11.86 10.09 -2.20
C TRP A 288 -11.43 9.32 -0.96
N GLU A 289 -10.13 9.37 -0.69
CA GLU A 289 -9.56 8.83 0.55
C GLU A 289 -9.86 9.79 1.72
N PRO A 290 -10.18 9.30 2.92
CA PRO A 290 -10.51 10.13 4.08
C PRO A 290 -9.44 11.16 4.44
N GLU A 291 -8.16 10.76 4.37
CA GLU A 291 -7.01 11.65 4.60
C GLU A 291 -6.93 12.80 3.60
N LEU A 292 -7.38 12.58 2.36
CA LEU A 292 -7.38 13.59 1.32
C LEU A 292 -8.53 14.58 1.49
N VAL A 293 -9.72 14.10 1.88
CA VAL A 293 -10.84 14.98 2.26
C VAL A 293 -10.41 15.92 3.40
N LYS A 294 -9.73 15.39 4.43
CA LYS A 294 -9.22 16.20 5.52
C LYS A 294 -8.18 17.22 5.10
N LEU A 295 -7.28 16.86 4.17
CA LEU A 295 -6.32 17.79 3.59
C LEU A 295 -7.04 18.99 2.93
N MET A 296 -8.08 18.72 2.15
CA MET A 296 -8.90 19.74 1.50
C MET A 296 -9.63 20.65 2.51
N THR A 297 -9.99 20.12 3.68
CA THR A 297 -10.64 20.91 4.75
C THR A 297 -9.69 21.71 5.64
N VAL A 298 -8.37 21.49 5.55
CA VAL A 298 -7.36 22.27 6.31
C VAL A 298 -6.71 23.37 5.45
N LEU A 299 -6.54 23.14 4.14
CA LEU A 299 -6.01 24.14 3.21
C LEU A 299 -7.13 25.06 2.69
N GLY A 300 -7.73 24.71 1.55
CA GLY A 300 -8.83 25.46 0.96
C GLY A 300 -8.40 26.72 0.21
N ASN A 301 -9.38 27.28 -0.53
CA ASN A 301 -9.18 28.41 -1.42
C ASN A 301 -8.71 29.66 -0.68
N ARG A 302 -9.20 29.90 0.54
CA ARG A 302 -8.82 31.07 1.34
C ARG A 302 -7.32 31.05 1.64
N VAL A 303 -6.81 29.94 2.18
CA VAL A 303 -5.39 29.78 2.54
C VAL A 303 -4.50 29.86 1.30
N ILE A 304 -4.87 29.17 0.23
CA ILE A 304 -4.03 29.12 -0.97
C ILE A 304 -4.01 30.48 -1.70
N ASN A 305 -5.12 31.22 -1.72
CA ASN A 305 -5.14 32.57 -2.28
C ASN A 305 -4.34 33.57 -1.43
N GLN A 306 -4.29 33.42 -0.10
CA GLN A 306 -3.40 34.24 0.73
C GLN A 306 -1.92 34.09 0.36
N ILE A 307 -1.53 32.95 -0.23
CA ILE A 307 -0.17 32.67 -0.70
C ILE A 307 -0.02 33.11 -2.17
N TYR A 308 -0.80 32.51 -3.07
CA TYR A 308 -0.65 32.64 -4.52
C TYR A 308 -1.23 33.94 -5.09
N GLU A 309 -1.97 34.71 -4.30
CA GLU A 309 -2.54 36.01 -4.70
C GLU A 309 -2.15 37.14 -3.73
N ALA A 310 -1.14 36.91 -2.89
CA ALA A 310 -0.72 37.83 -1.83
C ALA A 310 -0.47 39.28 -2.32
N ARG A 311 0.00 39.45 -3.56
CA ARG A 311 0.35 40.75 -4.15
C ARG A 311 -0.58 41.20 -5.28
N VAL A 312 -1.74 40.56 -5.43
CA VAL A 312 -2.70 40.94 -6.51
C VAL A 312 -3.16 42.38 -6.34
N GLU A 313 -3.52 42.77 -5.11
CA GLU A 313 -3.95 44.14 -4.80
C GLU A 313 -2.81 45.15 -4.97
N GLU A 314 -1.60 44.84 -4.46
CA GLU A 314 -0.39 45.67 -4.62
C GLU A 314 -0.06 45.93 -6.10
N MET A 315 -0.20 44.91 -6.94
CA MET A 315 0.13 44.97 -8.37
C MET A 315 -1.01 45.53 -9.24
N ASN A 316 -2.15 45.91 -8.65
CA ASN A 316 -3.36 46.35 -9.38
C ASN A 316 -3.80 45.35 -10.48
N MET A 317 -3.63 44.05 -10.23
CA MET A 317 -4.00 43.01 -11.17
C MET A 317 -5.49 42.67 -11.03
N LYS A 318 -6.22 42.57 -12.15
CA LYS A 318 -7.64 42.20 -12.13
C LYS A 318 -7.80 40.69 -12.25
N ARG A 319 -8.49 40.10 -11.27
CA ARG A 319 -8.89 38.69 -11.28
C ARG A 319 -9.97 38.44 -12.34
N PRO A 320 -9.96 37.31 -13.06
CA PRO A 320 -11.06 36.91 -13.93
C PRO A 320 -12.35 36.69 -13.12
N GLN A 321 -13.48 36.97 -13.76
CA GLN A 321 -14.82 36.74 -13.23
C GLN A 321 -15.40 35.44 -13.80
N PRO A 322 -16.54 34.94 -13.28
CA PRO A 322 -17.24 33.77 -13.83
C PRO A 322 -17.49 33.88 -15.34
N GLY A 323 -17.91 35.05 -15.82
CA GLY A 323 -18.17 35.33 -17.23
C GLY A 323 -16.94 35.71 -18.09
N SER A 324 -15.73 35.74 -17.52
CA SER A 324 -14.51 36.02 -18.30
C SER A 324 -14.23 34.91 -19.32
N SER A 325 -13.53 35.26 -20.40
CA SER A 325 -13.18 34.30 -21.46
C SER A 325 -12.19 33.25 -20.95
N ARG A 326 -12.21 32.06 -21.59
CA ARG A 326 -11.25 30.98 -21.28
C ARG A 326 -9.80 31.45 -21.35
N THR A 327 -9.47 32.29 -22.33
CA THR A 327 -8.12 32.82 -22.52
C THR A 327 -7.66 33.71 -21.37
N GLU A 328 -8.54 34.57 -20.86
CA GLU A 328 -8.26 35.40 -19.67
C GLU A 328 -8.06 34.54 -18.42
N LYS A 329 -8.92 33.52 -18.22
CA LYS A 329 -8.78 32.55 -17.13
C LYS A 329 -7.45 31.79 -17.25
N GLU A 330 -7.07 31.37 -18.46
CA GLU A 330 -5.81 30.65 -18.69
C GLU A 330 -4.58 31.51 -18.41
N ALA A 331 -4.57 32.77 -18.87
CA ALA A 331 -3.49 33.71 -18.59
C ALA A 331 -3.35 33.95 -17.07
N TRP A 332 -4.46 34.13 -16.36
CA TRP A 332 -4.46 34.28 -14.90
C TRP A 332 -3.88 33.05 -14.19
N ILE A 333 -4.36 31.85 -14.53
CA ILE A 333 -3.95 30.59 -13.90
C ILE A 333 -2.46 30.31 -14.15
N ARG A 334 -1.96 30.55 -15.37
CA ARG A 334 -0.52 30.44 -15.68
C ARG A 334 0.30 31.45 -14.87
N ALA A 335 -0.11 32.71 -14.83
CA ALA A 335 0.56 33.73 -14.03
C ALA A 335 0.58 33.36 -12.54
N LYS A 336 -0.52 32.80 -12.03
CA LYS A 336 -0.68 32.39 -10.63
C LYS A 336 0.21 31.23 -10.25
N TYR A 337 0.15 30.09 -10.94
CA TYR A 337 0.80 28.85 -10.48
C TYR A 337 2.12 28.53 -11.19
N VAL A 338 2.27 28.92 -12.45
CA VAL A 338 3.48 28.63 -13.24
C VAL A 338 4.52 29.74 -13.03
N GLU A 339 4.14 30.98 -13.32
CA GLU A 339 5.01 32.15 -13.16
C GLU A 339 5.14 32.57 -11.70
N ARG A 340 4.19 32.15 -10.85
CA ARG A 340 4.12 32.52 -9.43
C ARG A 340 4.16 34.04 -9.24
N LYS A 341 3.49 34.75 -10.15
CA LYS A 341 3.64 36.20 -10.32
C LYS A 341 3.22 37.02 -9.10
N PHE A 342 2.27 36.51 -8.32
CA PHE A 342 1.62 37.27 -7.24
C PHE A 342 2.05 36.82 -5.84
N ILE A 343 2.97 35.86 -5.70
CA ILE A 343 3.48 35.46 -4.38
C ILE A 343 4.34 36.58 -3.78
N THR A 344 4.49 36.59 -2.46
CA THR A 344 5.42 37.52 -1.80
C THR A 344 6.85 37.30 -2.27
N LYS A 345 7.74 38.29 -2.11
CA LYS A 345 9.17 38.05 -2.33
C LYS A 345 9.75 37.53 -1.02
N PHE A 346 10.44 36.39 -1.07
CA PHE A 346 11.21 35.93 0.09
C PHE A 346 12.27 36.99 0.42
N PRO A 347 12.50 37.37 1.69
CA PRO A 347 13.55 38.32 2.01
C PRO A 347 14.87 37.77 1.48
N ASN A 348 15.48 38.52 0.55
CA ASN A 348 16.73 38.15 -0.12
C ASN A 348 17.74 37.62 0.90
N ALA A 349 18.10 36.34 0.82
CA ALA A 349 19.25 35.76 1.49
C ALA A 349 20.59 36.25 0.87
N GLY A 350 20.65 37.53 0.53
CA GLY A 350 21.74 38.17 -0.20
C GLY A 350 21.65 39.70 -0.30
N ALA A 351 20.71 40.36 0.40
CA ALA A 351 20.84 41.79 0.63
C ALA A 351 21.78 42.00 1.82
N PRO A 352 22.89 42.76 1.67
CA PRO A 352 23.71 43.09 2.83
C PRO A 352 22.82 43.85 3.83
N PRO A 353 23.00 43.63 5.14
CA PRO A 353 22.15 44.26 6.14
C PRO A 353 22.18 45.76 5.90
N SER A 354 21.02 46.32 5.58
CA SER A 354 20.79 47.75 5.50
C SER A 354 21.17 48.33 6.85
N ARG A 355 22.36 48.93 6.90
CA ARG A 355 22.86 49.68 8.04
C ARG A 355 21.78 50.67 8.44
N SER A 356 21.26 50.52 9.66
CA SER A 356 20.61 51.60 10.37
C SER A 356 21.54 52.81 10.33
N ARG A 357 21.01 53.91 9.81
CA ARG A 357 21.62 55.24 9.88
C ARG A 357 21.85 55.58 11.35
N GLU A 358 23.10 55.55 11.77
CA GLU A 358 23.62 56.34 12.89
C GLU A 358 24.70 57.28 12.31
N PRO A 359 24.74 58.57 12.69
CA PRO A 359 25.58 59.55 12.02
C PRO A 359 26.97 59.66 12.65
N GLY A 360 28.00 59.68 11.78
CA GLY A 360 29.29 60.33 12.06
C GLY A 360 30.46 59.39 12.45
N GLY A 361 31.52 59.40 11.65
CA GLY A 361 32.81 58.80 12.02
C GLY A 361 33.69 58.40 10.84
N GLN A 362 34.63 59.30 10.51
CA GLN A 362 35.68 59.32 9.48
C GLN A 362 36.28 57.98 8.94
N GLU A 363 36.58 58.03 7.64
CA GLU A 363 37.31 57.06 6.81
C GLU A 363 38.70 56.65 7.34
N ARG A 364 39.09 55.39 7.08
CA ARG A 364 40.47 55.00 6.71
C ARG A 364 40.49 53.68 5.92
N SER A 365 41.32 53.66 4.87
CA SER A 365 41.52 52.59 3.86
C SER A 365 42.42 51.41 4.33
N PRO A 366 42.49 50.28 3.58
CA PRO A 366 42.71 48.93 4.12
C PRO A 366 44.11 48.33 3.91
N ARG A 367 44.46 47.27 4.67
CA ARG A 367 45.58 46.33 4.42
C ARG A 367 45.29 44.89 4.91
N PRO A 368 45.98 43.85 4.38
CA PRO A 368 45.37 42.56 4.01
C PRO A 368 45.64 41.36 4.96
N PHE A 369 44.89 40.28 4.69
CA PHE A 369 44.84 38.93 5.28
C PHE A 369 46.14 38.31 5.83
N PRO A 370 46.01 37.42 6.85
CA PRO A 370 46.88 36.26 6.99
C PRO A 370 46.13 34.92 6.90
N LYS A 371 46.79 33.95 6.25
CA LYS A 371 46.45 32.52 6.08
C LYS A 371 46.94 31.67 7.28
N PRO A 372 46.53 30.38 7.39
CA PRO A 372 46.42 29.62 8.65
C PRO A 372 47.66 28.75 8.98
N LYS A 373 47.73 28.23 10.23
CA LYS A 373 48.66 27.17 10.65
C LYS A 373 48.00 26.12 11.58
N PRO A 374 48.54 24.87 11.65
CA PRO A 374 47.81 23.65 12.03
C PRO A 374 48.34 23.04 13.37
N PRO A 375 48.22 21.72 13.69
CA PRO A 375 47.42 21.24 14.82
C PRO A 375 48.22 20.52 15.94
N GLY A 376 47.59 20.36 17.11
CA GLY A 376 47.91 19.29 18.07
C GLY A 376 47.92 19.72 19.54
N GLN A 377 47.08 19.10 20.37
CA GLN A 377 47.50 18.07 21.34
C GLN A 377 46.37 17.72 22.33
N ILE A 378 46.27 16.42 22.57
CA ILE A 378 45.39 15.71 23.51
C ILE A 378 45.88 15.94 24.95
N ARG A 379 44.98 16.19 25.90
CA ARG A 379 45.17 15.81 27.32
C ARG A 379 43.86 15.36 27.98
N ARG A 380 43.95 14.26 28.74
CA ARG A 380 42.88 13.52 29.43
C ARG A 380 42.72 13.94 30.90
N GLY A 381 41.45 14.02 31.35
CA GLY A 381 40.89 13.59 32.66
C GLY A 381 41.13 14.45 33.92
N PRO A 382 40.36 14.26 35.03
CA PRO A 382 39.38 13.21 35.32
C PRO A 382 37.96 13.71 35.75
N GLY A 383 37.01 12.78 35.87
CA GLY A 383 35.56 13.05 35.90
C GLY A 383 34.89 13.24 37.26
N LEU A 384 33.58 13.53 37.20
CA LEU A 384 32.61 13.45 38.30
C LEU A 384 31.22 13.07 37.74
N ARG A 385 30.48 12.30 38.55
CA ARG A 385 29.27 11.53 38.28
C ARG A 385 27.99 12.36 38.09
N GLU A 386 27.08 11.76 37.32
CA GLU A 386 25.61 11.72 37.38
C GLU A 386 24.81 12.83 38.08
N GLY A 387 23.89 13.43 37.32
CA GLY A 387 22.74 14.17 37.81
C GLY A 387 21.65 14.23 36.73
N LEU A 388 20.66 13.33 36.84
CA LEU A 388 19.39 13.39 36.11
C LEU A 388 18.62 14.67 36.48
N SER A 389 17.93 15.26 35.51
CA SER A 389 16.61 15.94 35.56
C SER A 389 16.55 17.20 34.64
N PRO A 390 15.36 17.81 34.41
CA PRO A 390 14.51 17.48 33.28
C PRO A 390 14.06 18.71 32.46
N SER A 391 13.38 18.47 31.33
CA SER A 391 12.46 19.40 30.66
C SER A 391 13.03 20.79 30.31
N ARG A 392 13.59 20.91 29.11
CA ARG A 392 13.82 22.23 28.51
C ARG A 392 12.53 22.70 27.84
N ALA A 393 12.02 23.82 28.36
CA ALA A 393 10.89 24.60 27.84
C ALA A 393 10.93 24.77 26.30
N PRO A 394 9.77 24.95 25.64
CA PRO A 394 9.72 25.11 24.18
C PRO A 394 10.58 26.31 23.77
N PRO A 395 11.41 26.20 22.71
CA PRO A 395 12.16 27.35 22.25
C PRO A 395 11.18 28.42 21.77
N ALA A 396 11.48 29.66 22.16
CA ALA A 396 10.80 30.86 21.70
C ALA A 396 10.66 30.85 20.17
N SER A 397 9.54 31.36 19.67
CA SER A 397 9.18 31.45 18.25
C SER A 397 10.36 31.94 17.40
N GLU A 398 11.09 31.00 16.79
CA GLU A 398 12.16 31.32 15.85
C GLU A 398 11.52 32.00 14.64
N ASP A 399 12.06 33.15 14.23
CA ASP A 399 11.53 33.92 13.10
C ASP A 399 11.67 33.13 11.80
N LEU A 400 10.60 32.45 11.39
CA LEU A 400 10.55 31.53 10.26
C LEU A 400 10.77 32.24 8.90
N ARG A 401 10.63 33.57 8.88
CA ARG A 401 10.62 34.40 7.67
C ARG A 401 11.97 34.49 6.96
N HIS A 402 13.05 34.00 7.58
CA HIS A 402 14.42 34.10 7.04
C HIS A 402 15.02 32.77 6.59
N LEU A 403 14.30 31.65 6.70
CA LEU A 403 14.84 30.33 6.33
C LEU A 403 14.77 30.10 4.82
N HIS A 404 15.78 29.46 4.24
CA HIS A 404 15.70 28.95 2.87
C HIS A 404 14.41 28.12 2.67
N PRO A 405 13.67 28.23 1.55
CA PRO A 405 12.37 27.56 1.37
C PRO A 405 12.38 26.06 1.69
N GLY A 406 13.42 25.33 1.29
CA GLY A 406 13.58 23.91 1.65
C GLY A 406 13.70 23.66 3.16
N ALA A 407 14.42 24.52 3.88
CA ALA A 407 14.55 24.43 5.34
C ALA A 407 13.26 24.85 6.05
N LEU A 408 12.52 25.83 5.50
CA LEU A 408 11.19 26.21 5.97
C LEU A 408 10.21 25.06 5.81
N LEU A 409 10.19 24.40 4.65
CA LEU A 409 9.36 23.21 4.40
C LEU A 409 9.70 22.08 5.38
N TYR A 410 10.99 21.78 5.55
CA TYR A 410 11.46 20.78 6.51
C TYR A 410 10.95 21.08 7.92
N ARG A 411 11.13 22.31 8.39
CA ARG A 411 10.71 22.72 9.73
C ARG A 411 9.19 22.69 9.90
N ALA A 412 8.44 23.20 8.92
CA ALA A 412 6.99 23.24 8.94
C ALA A 412 6.35 21.84 8.87
N ALA A 413 7.08 20.83 8.38
CA ALA A 413 6.66 19.44 8.42
C ALA A 413 6.84 18.77 9.80
N GLY A 414 7.64 19.37 10.69
CA GLY A 414 7.87 18.87 12.06
C GLY A 414 6.71 19.12 13.01
N ALA A 415 6.78 18.57 14.23
CA ALA A 415 5.70 18.70 15.20
C ALA A 415 5.69 20.08 15.91
N PRO A 416 4.55 20.78 15.99
CA PRO A 416 3.30 20.52 15.26
C PRO A 416 3.38 21.00 13.80
N PRO A 417 2.85 20.21 12.84
CA PRO A 417 2.97 20.52 11.41
C PRO A 417 2.05 21.68 11.01
N SER A 418 2.53 22.52 10.09
CA SER A 418 1.78 23.66 9.53
C SER A 418 1.62 23.52 8.02
N LEU A 419 0.48 22.96 7.58
CA LEU A 419 0.17 22.81 6.15
C LEU A 419 0.17 24.14 5.38
N PRO A 420 -0.38 25.26 5.90
CA PRO A 420 -0.28 26.55 5.22
C PRO A 420 1.19 26.98 4.98
N THR A 421 2.05 26.82 5.99
CA THR A 421 3.48 27.17 5.86
C THR A 421 4.23 26.23 4.91
N MET A 422 3.86 24.95 4.88
CA MET A 422 4.40 23.99 3.90
C MET A 422 3.99 24.38 2.47
N SER A 423 2.71 24.75 2.25
CA SER A 423 2.22 25.26 0.96
C SER A 423 2.93 26.53 0.52
N ASP A 424 3.17 27.45 1.45
CA ASP A 424 3.91 28.69 1.20
C ASP A 424 5.36 28.39 0.80
N ALA A 425 6.05 27.52 1.53
CA ALA A 425 7.41 27.10 1.19
C ALA A 425 7.50 26.49 -0.23
N LEU A 426 6.55 25.61 -0.60
CA LEU A 426 6.47 25.03 -1.95
C LEU A 426 6.18 26.10 -3.02
N ALA A 427 5.29 27.05 -2.73
CA ALA A 427 5.04 28.20 -3.61
C ALA A 427 6.30 29.07 -3.78
N HIS A 428 7.17 29.13 -2.79
CA HIS A 428 8.48 29.77 -2.88
C HIS A 428 9.61 28.90 -3.47
N GLY A 429 9.28 27.71 -3.98
CA GLY A 429 10.23 26.86 -4.70
C GLY A 429 11.03 25.92 -3.80
N ALA A 430 10.54 25.62 -2.60
CA ALA A 430 11.10 24.56 -1.78
C ALA A 430 11.12 23.23 -2.56
N ASP A 431 12.27 22.58 -2.56
CA ASP A 431 12.37 21.19 -3.00
C ASP A 431 11.62 20.30 -2.00
N VAL A 432 10.60 19.58 -2.48
CA VAL A 432 9.82 18.64 -1.66
C VAL A 432 10.69 17.52 -1.07
N ASN A 433 11.81 17.21 -1.73
CA ASN A 433 12.79 16.20 -1.36
C ASN A 433 14.06 16.80 -0.71
N TRP A 434 13.98 18.06 -0.26
CA TRP A 434 15.11 18.77 0.36
C TRP A 434 15.78 17.94 1.47
N VAL A 435 17.10 18.00 1.54
CA VAL A 435 17.90 17.18 2.45
C VAL A 435 18.57 18.04 3.51
N ASN A 436 18.30 17.74 4.78
CA ASN A 436 18.98 18.36 5.90
C ASN A 436 20.31 17.66 6.19
N THR A 437 21.40 18.14 5.60
CA THR A 437 22.75 17.57 5.79
C THR A 437 23.25 17.67 7.23
N GLY A 438 22.75 18.62 8.02
CA GLY A 438 23.09 18.76 9.44
C GLY A 438 22.34 17.80 10.37
N GLN A 439 21.33 17.09 9.87
CA GLN A 439 20.47 16.20 10.65
C GLN A 439 20.30 14.87 9.91
N GLU A 440 21.39 14.10 9.76
CA GLU A 440 21.36 12.74 9.17
C GLU A 440 20.71 12.66 7.78
N ASN A 441 20.82 13.70 6.94
CA ASN A 441 20.17 13.77 5.63
C ASN A 441 18.64 13.59 5.68
N ARG A 442 17.99 14.03 6.76
CA ARG A 442 16.52 13.95 6.91
C ARG A 442 15.80 14.81 5.87
N THR A 443 14.68 14.31 5.37
CA THR A 443 13.80 15.01 4.42
C THR A 443 12.54 15.56 5.11
N PRO A 444 11.81 16.51 4.49
CA PRO A 444 10.50 16.96 4.99
C PRO A 444 9.53 15.79 5.24
N LEU A 445 9.54 14.78 4.37
CA LEU A 445 8.68 13.60 4.53
C LEU A 445 9.07 12.82 5.79
N LEU A 446 10.37 12.57 6.02
CA LEU A 446 10.85 11.92 7.24
C LEU A 446 10.52 12.72 8.50
N GLN A 447 10.60 14.04 8.42
CA GLN A 447 10.23 14.93 9.53
C GLN A 447 8.72 14.85 9.84
N ALA A 448 7.86 14.78 8.83
CA ALA A 448 6.43 14.54 9.00
C ALA A 448 6.11 13.15 9.60
N VAL A 449 6.92 12.13 9.29
CA VAL A 449 6.80 10.80 9.92
C VAL A 449 7.11 10.87 11.40
N SER A 450 8.18 11.57 11.78
CA SER A 450 8.53 11.79 13.19
C SER A 450 7.46 12.58 13.95
N ALA A 451 6.74 13.46 13.26
CA ALA A 451 5.59 14.18 13.83
C ALA A 451 4.29 13.35 13.89
N ASN A 452 4.31 12.09 13.43
CA ASN A 452 3.12 11.24 13.24
C ASN A 452 1.98 11.93 12.47
N SER A 453 2.30 12.79 11.50
CA SER A 453 1.30 13.58 10.80
C SER A 453 0.89 12.95 9.49
N LEU A 454 -0.27 12.28 9.49
CA LEU A 454 -0.87 11.71 8.29
C LEU A 454 -1.10 12.77 7.21
N LEU A 455 -1.59 13.95 7.60
CA LEU A 455 -1.89 15.03 6.67
C LEU A 455 -0.63 15.67 6.05
N ALA A 456 0.43 15.89 6.84
CA ALA A 456 1.68 16.43 6.29
C ALA A 456 2.38 15.43 5.37
N CYS A 457 2.36 14.13 5.71
CA CYS A 457 2.85 13.07 4.83
C CYS A 457 2.05 13.04 3.52
N GLU A 458 0.72 13.06 3.62
CA GLU A 458 -0.19 13.04 2.46
C GLU A 458 0.05 14.24 1.55
N PHE A 459 0.13 15.45 2.11
CA PHE A 459 0.41 16.67 1.38
C PHE A 459 1.75 16.62 0.62
N LEU A 460 2.82 16.18 1.28
CA LEU A 460 4.15 16.06 0.66
C LEU A 460 4.15 15.03 -0.48
N LEU A 461 3.50 13.88 -0.28
CA LEU A 461 3.36 12.85 -1.32
C LEU A 461 2.54 13.36 -2.52
N GLN A 462 1.47 14.11 -2.28
CA GLN A 462 0.71 14.77 -3.35
C GLN A 462 1.55 15.83 -4.09
N ASN A 463 2.57 16.40 -3.46
CA ASN A 463 3.51 17.34 -4.08
C ASN A 463 4.81 16.69 -4.60
N GLY A 464 4.87 15.35 -4.66
CA GLY A 464 5.97 14.63 -5.32
C GLY A 464 7.13 14.23 -4.41
N ALA A 465 6.92 14.17 -3.09
CA ALA A 465 7.88 13.57 -2.18
C ALA A 465 8.18 12.12 -2.58
N ASN A 466 9.46 11.76 -2.64
CA ASN A 466 9.90 10.41 -2.92
C ASN A 466 9.67 9.53 -1.68
N VAL A 467 8.69 8.63 -1.77
CA VAL A 467 8.33 7.69 -0.70
C VAL A 467 9.46 6.73 -0.31
N ASN A 468 10.51 6.62 -1.13
CA ASN A 468 11.65 5.72 -0.94
C ASN A 468 12.96 6.43 -0.60
N GLN A 469 13.00 7.76 -0.48
CA GLN A 469 14.23 8.47 -0.16
C GLN A 469 14.65 8.22 1.30
N SER A 470 15.87 7.72 1.49
CA SER A 470 16.40 7.34 2.79
C SER A 470 17.26 8.43 3.44
N ASP A 471 17.33 8.38 4.77
CA ASP A 471 18.29 9.14 5.57
C ASP A 471 19.72 8.58 5.43
N SER A 472 20.69 9.19 6.12
CA SER A 472 22.09 8.76 6.09
C SER A 472 22.34 7.35 6.67
N LYS A 473 21.35 6.76 7.35
CA LYS A 473 21.39 5.38 7.86
C LYS A 473 20.66 4.41 6.93
N GLY A 474 20.30 4.83 5.71
CA GLY A 474 19.56 4.00 4.77
C GLY A 474 18.08 3.82 5.12
N ARG A 475 17.54 4.53 6.12
CA ARG A 475 16.15 4.37 6.55
C ARG A 475 15.24 5.33 5.80
N GLY A 476 14.37 4.78 4.96
CA GLY A 476 13.29 5.53 4.28
C GLY A 476 12.04 5.74 5.15
N PRO A 477 11.00 6.44 4.64
CA PRO A 477 9.75 6.70 5.35
C PRO A 477 9.08 5.46 5.95
N LEU A 478 9.06 4.34 5.21
CA LEU A 478 8.48 3.08 5.69
C LEU A 478 9.29 2.50 6.88
N HIS A 479 10.62 2.60 6.86
CA HIS A 479 11.45 2.19 8.00
C HIS A 479 11.12 3.02 9.24
N HIS A 480 11.07 4.36 9.11
CA HIS A 480 10.74 5.25 10.23
C HIS A 480 9.33 5.01 10.78
N ALA A 481 8.34 4.84 9.91
CA ALA A 481 6.98 4.51 10.35
C ALA A 481 6.94 3.19 11.12
N THR A 482 7.68 2.17 10.68
CA THR A 482 7.77 0.89 11.40
C THR A 482 8.51 1.02 12.73
N ILE A 483 9.67 1.69 12.77
CA ILE A 483 10.46 1.88 14.00
C ILE A 483 9.63 2.61 15.07
N LEU A 484 8.86 3.62 14.66
CA LEU A 484 8.02 4.41 15.56
C LEU A 484 6.66 3.75 15.84
N GLY A 485 6.33 2.64 15.17
CA GLY A 485 5.05 1.95 15.33
C GLY A 485 3.84 2.72 14.78
N HIS A 486 4.05 3.63 13.83
CA HIS A 486 2.99 4.44 13.21
C HIS A 486 2.26 3.64 12.12
N THR A 487 1.37 2.72 12.52
CA THR A 487 0.66 1.81 11.61
C THR A 487 -0.09 2.52 10.48
N GLY A 488 -0.73 3.66 10.76
CA GLY A 488 -1.43 4.46 9.75
C GLY A 488 -0.49 5.03 8.67
N LEU A 489 0.70 5.50 9.06
CA LEU A 489 1.71 5.98 8.12
C LEU A 489 2.34 4.84 7.33
N ALA A 490 2.57 3.68 7.96
CA ALA A 490 3.04 2.49 7.25
C ALA A 490 2.04 2.07 6.16
N CYS A 491 0.74 2.05 6.48
CA CYS A 491 -0.34 1.81 5.51
C CYS A 491 -0.32 2.84 4.36
N LEU A 492 -0.22 4.14 4.68
CA LEU A 492 -0.13 5.21 3.67
C LEU A 492 1.06 5.00 2.72
N PHE A 493 2.25 4.71 3.23
CA PHE A 493 3.44 4.53 2.39
C PHE A 493 3.34 3.29 1.50
N LEU A 494 2.76 2.19 1.99
CA LEU A 494 2.49 1.00 1.18
C LEU A 494 1.51 1.29 0.03
N LYS A 495 0.42 2.03 0.30
CA LYS A 495 -0.51 2.51 -0.75
C LYS A 495 0.19 3.36 -1.82
N ARG A 496 1.31 3.99 -1.48
CA ARG A 496 2.09 4.88 -2.36
C ARG A 496 3.30 4.22 -3.01
N GLY A 497 3.42 2.89 -2.91
CA GLY A 497 4.49 2.14 -3.57
C GLY A 497 5.84 2.23 -2.86
N ALA A 498 5.83 2.32 -1.53
CA ALA A 498 7.04 2.17 -0.74
C ALA A 498 7.69 0.80 -0.97
N ASN A 499 9.00 0.77 -1.18
CA ASN A 499 9.77 -0.44 -1.40
C ASN A 499 9.93 -1.21 -0.08
N MET A 500 9.20 -2.31 0.01
CA MET A 500 9.21 -3.18 1.18
C MET A 500 10.46 -4.04 1.32
N LYS A 501 11.29 -4.12 0.27
CA LYS A 501 12.53 -4.91 0.22
C LYS A 501 13.77 -4.04 0.44
N ALA A 502 13.61 -2.73 0.58
CA ALA A 502 14.71 -1.84 0.90
C ALA A 502 15.25 -2.23 2.29
N VAL A 503 16.57 -2.30 2.42
CA VAL A 503 17.25 -2.57 3.69
C VAL A 503 17.96 -1.31 4.16
N ASP A 504 17.97 -1.09 5.47
CA ASP A 504 18.71 0.01 6.09
C ASP A 504 20.20 -0.34 6.28
N GLY A 505 20.94 0.56 6.93
CA GLY A 505 22.38 0.39 7.21
C GLY A 505 22.70 -0.76 8.17
N GLU A 506 21.71 -1.32 8.88
CA GLU A 506 21.85 -2.53 9.70
C GLU A 506 21.47 -3.79 8.91
N GLY A 507 21.10 -3.66 7.64
CA GLY A 507 20.65 -4.75 6.79
C GLY A 507 19.23 -5.21 7.07
N LYS A 508 18.42 -4.42 7.79
CA LYS A 508 17.04 -4.76 8.13
C LYS A 508 16.07 -4.13 7.13
N ASP A 509 15.15 -4.95 6.62
CA ASP A 509 13.99 -4.46 5.88
C ASP A 509 12.86 -4.04 6.86
N PRO A 510 11.81 -3.35 6.39
CA PRO A 510 10.70 -2.96 7.25
C PRO A 510 10.01 -4.15 7.94
N LEU A 511 10.03 -5.35 7.36
CA LEU A 511 9.41 -6.53 7.98
C LEU A 511 10.25 -7.04 9.15
N GLY A 512 11.58 -7.08 9.01
CA GLY A 512 12.51 -7.42 10.09
C GLY A 512 12.38 -6.46 11.27
N ILE A 513 12.32 -5.15 11.00
CA ILE A 513 12.09 -4.14 12.05
C ILE A 513 10.74 -4.36 12.74
N ALA A 514 9.67 -4.67 11.99
CA ALA A 514 8.34 -4.90 12.55
C ALA A 514 8.30 -6.16 13.44
N ILE A 515 9.04 -7.20 13.08
CA ILE A 515 9.19 -8.43 13.87
C ILE A 515 9.98 -8.15 15.15
N ASP A 516 11.12 -7.47 15.05
CA ASP A 516 11.98 -7.13 16.21
C ASP A 516 11.27 -6.22 17.21
N SER A 517 10.42 -5.31 16.72
CA SER A 517 9.58 -4.44 17.55
C SER A 517 8.26 -5.09 18.02
N ALA A 518 8.04 -6.37 17.67
CA ALA A 518 6.82 -7.12 17.99
C ALA A 518 5.51 -6.40 17.55
N ASN A 519 5.54 -5.65 16.44
CA ASN A 519 4.39 -4.91 15.92
C ASN A 519 3.55 -5.75 14.97
N ALA A 520 2.57 -6.48 15.52
CA ALA A 520 1.72 -7.42 14.79
C ALA A 520 0.92 -6.76 13.65
N ASP A 521 0.46 -5.52 13.83
CA ASP A 521 -0.36 -4.83 12.82
C ASP A 521 0.50 -4.48 11.60
N ILE A 522 1.69 -3.91 11.82
CA ILE A 522 2.62 -3.58 10.74
C ILE A 522 3.17 -4.86 10.08
N VAL A 523 3.44 -5.93 10.85
CA VAL A 523 3.80 -7.24 10.29
C VAL A 523 2.70 -7.76 9.37
N THR A 524 1.44 -7.63 9.78
CA THR A 524 0.28 -8.07 8.97
C THR A 524 0.17 -7.25 7.69
N LEU A 525 0.23 -5.92 7.79
CA LEU A 525 0.22 -5.01 6.62
C LEU A 525 1.34 -5.34 5.63
N LEU A 526 2.57 -5.53 6.11
CA LEU A 526 3.71 -5.86 5.26
C LEU A 526 3.59 -7.27 4.65
N ARG A 527 3.05 -8.26 5.37
CA ARG A 527 2.82 -9.58 4.78
C ARG A 527 1.73 -9.55 3.70
N LEU A 528 0.64 -8.82 3.94
CA LEU A 528 -0.44 -8.62 2.97
C LEU A 528 0.04 -7.90 1.72
N ALA A 529 0.79 -6.80 1.88
CA ALA A 529 1.35 -6.07 0.74
C ALA A 529 2.31 -6.94 -0.09
N LYS A 530 3.09 -7.81 0.55
CA LYS A 530 4.00 -8.74 -0.12
C LYS A 530 3.24 -9.82 -0.89
N MET A 531 2.15 -10.34 -0.33
CA MET A 531 1.27 -11.29 -1.02
C MET A 531 0.66 -10.65 -2.26
N ARG A 532 0.16 -9.41 -2.14
CA ARG A 532 -0.39 -8.65 -3.27
C ARG A 532 0.63 -8.40 -4.38
N GLU A 533 1.86 -8.01 -4.04
CA GLU A 533 2.93 -7.86 -5.05
C GLU A 533 3.16 -9.17 -5.82
N ALA A 534 3.10 -10.32 -5.13
CA ALA A 534 3.26 -11.63 -5.76
C ALA A 534 2.04 -12.03 -6.62
N GLU A 535 0.82 -11.77 -6.16
CA GLU A 535 -0.41 -12.02 -6.93
C GLU A 535 -0.49 -11.17 -8.19
N MET A 536 -0.13 -9.88 -8.08
CA MET A 536 -0.05 -8.98 -9.24
C MET A 536 1.00 -9.45 -10.25
N ALA A 537 2.15 -9.97 -9.78
CA ALA A 537 3.17 -10.53 -10.66
C ALA A 537 2.71 -11.82 -11.39
N LEU A 538 1.72 -12.52 -10.84
CA LEU A 538 1.10 -13.71 -11.42
C LEU A 538 -0.15 -13.38 -12.27
N GLY A 539 -0.47 -12.10 -12.46
CA GLY A 539 -1.61 -11.66 -13.27
C GLY A 539 -2.98 -11.95 -12.65
N GLN A 540 -3.04 -12.24 -11.35
CA GLN A 540 -4.31 -12.47 -10.65
C GLN A 540 -4.90 -11.11 -10.22
N SER A 541 -6.19 -10.91 -10.50
CA SER A 541 -6.95 -9.81 -9.93
C SER A 541 -7.11 -10.08 -8.44
N GLY A 542 -6.34 -9.36 -7.62
CA GLY A 542 -6.25 -9.59 -6.18
C GLY A 542 -7.60 -9.59 -5.45
N ASP A 543 -7.60 -10.25 -4.30
CA ASP A 543 -8.76 -10.39 -3.40
C ASP A 543 -9.20 -9.02 -2.85
N ASP A 544 -10.51 -8.72 -2.93
CA ASP A 544 -11.13 -7.51 -2.36
C ASP A 544 -10.82 -7.36 -0.85
N THR A 545 -10.55 -8.47 -0.16
CA THR A 545 -10.14 -8.50 1.25
C THR A 545 -8.92 -7.62 1.54
N TYR A 546 -7.94 -7.55 0.62
CA TYR A 546 -6.78 -6.66 0.79
C TYR A 546 -7.20 -5.19 0.81
N LEU A 547 -8.06 -4.80 -0.14
CA LEU A 547 -8.52 -3.43 -0.29
C LEU A 547 -9.35 -3.02 0.93
N ASP A 548 -10.23 -3.90 1.42
CA ASP A 548 -11.05 -3.66 2.61
C ASP A 548 -10.19 -3.48 3.86
N ILE A 549 -9.17 -4.32 4.09
CA ILE A 549 -8.26 -4.17 5.25
C ILE A 549 -7.49 -2.84 5.18
N PHE A 550 -6.92 -2.51 4.01
CA PHE A 550 -6.20 -1.23 3.84
C PHE A 550 -7.14 -0.02 3.97
N GLN A 551 -8.38 -0.15 3.52
CA GLN A 551 -9.42 0.85 3.68
C GLN A 551 -9.75 1.05 5.17
N ASP A 552 -9.90 -0.02 5.94
CA ASP A 552 -10.12 0.05 7.40
C ASP A 552 -8.96 0.75 8.11
N PHE A 553 -7.71 0.37 7.81
CA PHE A 553 -6.54 1.05 8.39
C PHE A 553 -6.47 2.53 8.01
N SER A 554 -6.86 2.89 6.77
CA SER A 554 -6.91 4.29 6.33
C SER A 554 -7.99 5.07 7.09
N LEU A 555 -9.18 4.47 7.24
CA LEU A 555 -10.28 5.05 8.02
C LEU A 555 -9.89 5.23 9.49
N MET A 556 -9.27 4.22 10.11
CA MET A 556 -8.78 4.30 11.48
C MET A 556 -7.69 5.36 11.62
N ALA A 557 -6.69 5.38 10.73
CA ALA A 557 -5.60 6.35 10.78
C ALA A 557 -6.10 7.79 10.63
N SER A 558 -7.12 7.99 9.81
CA SER A 558 -7.71 9.29 9.59
C SER A 558 -8.63 9.68 10.76
N ASN A 559 -9.66 8.89 11.05
CA ASN A 559 -10.77 9.26 11.93
C ASN A 559 -10.54 8.94 13.40
N ASP A 560 -9.83 7.86 13.69
CA ASP A 560 -9.62 7.35 15.04
C ASP A 560 -8.15 6.92 15.26
N PRO A 561 -7.16 7.83 15.08
CA PRO A 561 -5.74 7.46 15.12
C PRO A 561 -5.33 6.81 16.45
N GLU A 562 -6.03 7.15 17.54
CA GLU A 562 -5.93 6.55 18.87
C GLU A 562 -6.12 5.01 18.85
N LYS A 563 -6.95 4.47 17.96
CA LYS A 563 -7.17 3.01 17.84
C LYS A 563 -5.94 2.28 17.30
N LEU A 564 -5.08 2.99 16.56
CA LEU A 564 -3.81 2.46 16.08
C LEU A 564 -2.66 2.72 17.06
N ALA A 565 -2.88 3.55 18.09
CA ALA A 565 -1.91 3.77 19.15
C ALA A 565 -1.93 2.58 20.11
N ARG A 566 -0.81 1.86 20.20
CA ARG A 566 -0.65 0.86 21.26
C ARG A 566 -0.53 1.57 22.60
N LYS A 567 -1.35 1.15 23.58
CA LYS A 567 -1.04 1.40 25.00
C LYS A 567 0.28 0.70 25.28
N SER A 568 1.30 1.46 25.68
CA SER A 568 2.54 0.91 26.24
C SER A 568 2.19 0.12 27.49
N TYR A 569 1.86 -1.17 27.36
CA TYR A 569 1.88 -2.07 28.50
C TYR A 569 3.35 -2.24 28.90
N ASP A 570 3.62 -1.84 30.14
CA ASP A 570 4.88 -1.89 30.84
C ASP A 570 5.76 -3.09 30.45
N PHE A 571 6.94 -2.82 29.89
CA PHE A 571 8.05 -3.78 29.84
C PHE A 571 8.80 -3.85 31.18
N LYS A 572 8.24 -3.31 32.27
CA LYS A 572 8.75 -3.51 33.64
C LYS A 572 8.19 -4.79 34.25
N LEU A 573 8.55 -5.95 33.71
CA LEU A 573 8.39 -7.24 34.40
C LEU A 573 9.29 -8.33 33.81
N THR A 574 10.59 -8.06 33.73
CA THR A 574 11.62 -9.11 33.73
C THR A 574 12.85 -8.60 34.49
N THR A 575 12.66 -8.40 35.79
CA THR A 575 13.72 -8.63 36.77
C THR A 575 13.02 -9.03 38.06
N LEU A 576 12.79 -10.34 38.21
CA LEU A 576 12.80 -11.09 39.46
C LEU A 576 12.91 -12.57 39.11
#